data_AF-A0A7J7K3T4-F1
#
_entry.id   AF-A0A7J7K3T4-F1
#
_cell.length_a   1.000
_cell.length_b   1.000
_cell.length_c   1.000
_cell.angle_alpha   90.00
_cell.angle_beta   90.00
_cell.angle_gamma   90.00
#
_symmetry.space_group_name_H-M   'P 1'
#
loop_
_entity.id
_entity.type
_entity.pdbx_description
1 polymer ?
#
loop_
_entity_poly.entity_id
_entity_poly.type
_entity_poly.pdbx_seq_one_letter_code
_entity_poly.pdbx_strand_id
1 'polypeptide(L)'
;MATNSRFTDLNRFPKLVLSLENQSDSFKKWLVTYNLAVRLATLEMGTETVSGDTVNRFRGETKFLALLNAIGEGGIEVLQSLGFDLERNNNTAHDEALKRLKGHYEKTENIHVAWVKAATLSQTCGEDELEYLLRVEKHSRKLGFVEGADVENLRGRFAISMVKR
;
A
#
# COMPACT_ATOMS: atom_id res chain seq x y z
N MET A 1 5.31 -41.60 3.01
CA MET A 1 5.05 -40.71 4.15
C MET A 1 5.75 -39.39 3.88
N ALA A 2 5.05 -38.42 3.29
CA ALA A 2 5.60 -37.07 3.09
C ALA A 2 5.31 -36.27 4.36
N THR A 3 6.37 -35.82 5.03
CA THR A 3 6.31 -34.99 6.24
C THR A 3 5.65 -33.65 5.88
N ASN A 4 4.44 -33.46 6.41
CA ASN A 4 3.71 -32.20 6.41
C ASN A 4 4.49 -31.14 7.23
N SER A 5 5.51 -30.54 6.62
CA SER A 5 5.96 -29.21 7.05
C SER A 5 5.22 -28.20 6.20
N ARG A 6 3.95 -27.93 6.55
CA ARG A 6 3.24 -26.72 6.07
C ARG A 6 3.78 -25.50 6.83
N PHE A 7 5.09 -25.30 6.80
CA PHE A 7 5.65 -24.00 7.12
C PHE A 7 5.22 -23.06 6.01
N THR A 8 4.58 -21.96 6.37
CA THR A 8 4.14 -20.94 5.42
C THR A 8 5.38 -20.47 4.66
N ASP A 9 5.45 -20.72 3.36
CA ASP A 9 6.54 -20.21 2.52
C ASP A 9 6.46 -18.69 2.51
N LEU A 10 7.28 -18.05 3.36
CA LEU A 10 7.27 -16.62 3.58
C LEU A 10 7.65 -15.85 2.30
N ASN A 11 8.26 -16.50 1.31
CA ASN A 11 8.60 -15.88 0.02
C ASN A 11 7.37 -15.64 -0.87
N ARG A 12 6.20 -16.19 -0.53
CA ARG A 12 4.95 -15.96 -1.26
C ARG A 12 4.33 -14.59 -1.00
N PHE A 13 4.82 -13.87 0.01
CA PHE A 13 4.29 -12.54 0.32
C PHE A 13 4.92 -11.48 -0.59
N PRO A 14 4.11 -10.53 -1.12
CA PRO A 14 4.61 -9.48 -1.98
C PRO A 14 5.62 -8.61 -1.21
N LYS A 15 6.78 -8.37 -1.81
CA LYS A 15 7.79 -7.49 -1.22
C LYS A 15 7.38 -6.03 -1.39
N LEU A 16 7.61 -5.22 -0.34
CA LEU A 16 7.37 -3.79 -0.39
C LEU A 16 8.41 -3.15 -1.31
N VAL A 17 7.94 -2.58 -2.42
CA VAL A 17 8.75 -1.79 -3.35
C VAL A 17 8.18 -0.38 -3.38
N LEU A 18 8.98 0.59 -2.95
CA LEU A 18 8.59 2.00 -2.89
C LEU A 18 9.17 2.74 -4.09
N SER A 19 8.31 3.40 -4.87
CA SER A 19 8.77 4.39 -5.84
C SER A 19 9.11 5.70 -5.13
N LEU A 20 10.25 6.31 -5.50
CA LEU A 20 10.69 7.61 -4.98
C LEU A 20 9.69 8.73 -5.28
N GLU A 21 8.99 8.64 -6.42
CA GLU A 21 8.06 9.68 -6.89
C GLU A 21 6.72 9.63 -6.14
N ASN A 22 6.35 8.46 -5.61
CA ASN A 22 5.06 8.24 -4.98
C ASN A 22 5.07 7.08 -3.98
N GLN A 23 5.76 7.29 -2.86
CA GLN A 23 5.87 6.31 -1.78
C GLN A 23 4.49 5.93 -1.21
N SER A 24 3.58 6.90 -1.08
CA SER A 24 2.24 6.67 -0.51
C SER A 24 1.38 5.75 -1.37
N ASP A 25 1.31 5.98 -2.69
CA ASP A 25 0.57 5.09 -3.58
C ASP A 25 1.21 3.71 -3.67
N SER A 26 2.55 3.66 -3.70
CA SER A 26 3.29 2.40 -3.77
C SER A 26 2.98 1.53 -2.55
N PHE A 27 3.01 2.14 -1.37
CA PHE A 27 2.64 1.49 -0.12
C PHE A 27 1.17 1.05 -0.10
N LYS A 28 0.23 1.90 -0.52
CA LYS A 28 -1.21 1.54 -0.59
C LYS A 28 -1.47 0.36 -1.53
N LYS A 29 -0.85 0.36 -2.72
CA LYS A 29 -0.94 -0.74 -3.68
C LYS A 29 -0.39 -2.04 -3.07
N TRP A 30 0.82 -1.96 -2.50
CA TRP A 30 1.43 -3.10 -1.82
C TRP A 30 0.55 -3.62 -0.68
N LEU A 31 -0.02 -2.74 0.13
CA LEU A 31 -0.87 -3.09 1.26
C LEU A 31 -2.11 -3.89 0.83
N VAL A 32 -2.74 -3.51 -0.30
CA VAL A 32 -3.86 -4.28 -0.87
C VAL A 32 -3.42 -5.70 -1.23
N THR A 33 -2.31 -5.84 -1.97
CA THR A 33 -1.79 -7.14 -2.38
C THR A 33 -1.32 -7.99 -1.19
N TYR A 34 -0.67 -7.36 -0.21
CA TYR A 34 -0.25 -8.02 1.04
C TYR A 34 -1.45 -8.54 1.83
N ASN A 35 -2.51 -7.74 1.99
CA ASN A 35 -3.73 -8.19 2.68
C ASN A 35 -4.42 -9.35 1.95
N LEU A 36 -4.40 -9.36 0.61
CA LEU A 36 -4.90 -10.50 -0.16
C LEU A 36 -4.06 -11.76 0.09
N ALA A 37 -2.73 -11.64 0.09
CA ALA A 37 -1.82 -12.75 0.41
C ALA A 37 -2.04 -13.29 1.83
N VAL A 38 -2.24 -12.41 2.82
CA VAL A 38 -2.59 -12.80 4.20
C VAL A 38 -3.91 -13.56 4.26
N ARG A 39 -4.94 -13.12 3.53
CA ARG A 39 -6.23 -13.82 3.47
C ARG A 39 -6.11 -15.19 2.82
N LEU A 40 -5.36 -15.30 1.73
CA LEU A 40 -5.07 -16.58 1.08
C LEU A 40 -4.31 -17.53 2.02
N ALA A 41 -3.25 -17.06 2.69
CA ALA A 41 -2.50 -17.86 3.65
C ALA A 41 -3.37 -18.33 4.82
N THR A 42 -4.29 -17.48 5.29
CA THR A 42 -5.25 -17.84 6.35
C THR A 42 -6.20 -18.95 5.90
N LEU A 43 -6.68 -18.89 4.64
CA LEU A 43 -7.53 -19.93 4.06
C LEU A 43 -6.77 -21.26 3.84
N GLU A 44 -5.53 -21.20 3.37
CA GLU A 44 -4.70 -22.39 3.11
C GLU A 44 -4.30 -23.14 4.39
N MET A 45 -3.98 -22.38 5.45
CA MET A 45 -3.59 -22.97 6.73
C MET A 45 -4.79 -23.49 7.54
N GLY A 46 -5.98 -22.95 7.28
CA GLY A 46 -7.21 -23.36 7.92
C GLY A 46 -7.30 -22.96 9.40
N THR A 47 -8.22 -23.60 10.11
CA THR A 47 -8.50 -23.31 11.52
C THR A 47 -7.96 -24.41 12.44
N GLU A 48 -7.74 -24.05 13.69
CA GLU A 48 -7.41 -24.94 14.80
C GLU A 48 -8.42 -24.71 15.92
N THR A 49 -8.74 -25.77 16.67
CA THR A 49 -9.59 -25.64 17.85
C THR A 49 -8.69 -25.49 19.07
N VAL A 50 -8.75 -24.34 19.73
CA VAL A 50 -8.00 -24.07 20.97
C VAL A 50 -9.01 -23.75 22.06
N SER A 51 -9.01 -24.55 23.13
CA SER A 51 -9.91 -24.37 24.27
C SER A 51 -11.42 -24.34 23.93
N GLY A 52 -11.83 -25.10 22.91
CA GLY A 52 -13.23 -25.18 22.46
C GLY A 52 -13.62 -24.16 21.37
N ASP A 53 -12.77 -23.16 21.13
CA ASP A 53 -13.00 -22.15 20.10
C ASP A 53 -12.22 -22.45 18.81
N THR A 54 -12.87 -22.21 17.67
CA THR A 54 -12.24 -22.36 16.34
C THR A 54 -11.52 -21.06 15.98
N VAL A 55 -10.19 -21.11 15.94
CA VAL A 55 -9.32 -19.96 15.66
C VAL A 55 -8.46 -20.20 14.43
N ASN A 56 -8.08 -19.14 13.73
CA ASN A 56 -7.21 -19.25 12.55
C ASN A 56 -5.79 -19.64 12.95
N ARG A 57 -5.17 -20.58 12.21
CA ARG A 57 -3.77 -20.98 12.43
C ARG A 57 -2.77 -19.88 12.05
N PHE A 58 -3.11 -19.06 11.07
CA PHE A 58 -2.29 -17.91 10.66
C PHE A 58 -2.61 -16.69 11.54
N ARG A 59 -1.98 -16.62 12.72
CA ARG A 59 -2.19 -15.55 13.70
C ARG A 59 -0.90 -15.18 14.43
N GLY A 60 -0.94 -14.04 15.13
CA GLY A 60 0.13 -13.58 16.02
C GLY A 60 1.50 -13.52 15.34
N GLU A 61 2.45 -14.29 15.88
CA GLU A 61 3.85 -14.31 15.47
C GLU A 61 4.04 -14.70 14.00
N THR A 62 3.33 -15.71 13.48
CA THR A 62 3.47 -16.12 12.06
C THR A 62 3.04 -15.00 11.11
N LYS A 63 1.99 -14.26 11.48
CA LYS A 63 1.50 -13.11 10.72
C LYS A 63 2.49 -11.95 10.80
N PHE A 64 3.09 -11.73 11.97
CA PHE A 64 4.12 -10.71 12.17
C PHE A 64 5.42 -11.00 11.40
N LEU A 65 5.91 -12.24 11.44
CA LEU A 65 7.08 -12.66 10.66
C LEU A 65 6.84 -12.54 9.14
N ALA A 66 5.63 -12.87 8.68
CA ALA A 66 5.23 -12.63 7.29
C ALA A 66 5.28 -11.14 6.91
N LEU A 67 4.87 -10.25 7.82
CA LEU A 67 4.98 -8.80 7.63
C LEU A 67 6.45 -8.37 7.54
N LEU A 68 7.29 -8.77 8.50
CA LEU A 68 8.72 -8.42 8.51
C LEU A 68 9.42 -8.89 7.23
N ASN A 69 9.13 -10.11 6.78
CA ASN A 69 9.67 -10.61 5.52
C ASN A 69 9.15 -9.81 4.32
N ALA A 70 7.87 -9.43 4.32
CA ALA A 70 7.26 -8.69 3.21
C ALA A 70 7.77 -7.24 3.10
N ILE A 71 8.00 -6.55 4.22
CA ILE A 71 8.50 -5.17 4.21
C ILE A 71 10.01 -5.08 3.91
N GLY A 72 10.76 -6.14 4.21
CA GLY A 72 12.21 -6.19 4.01
C GLY A 72 12.99 -5.26 4.95
N GLU A 73 14.30 -5.17 4.73
CA GLU A 73 15.23 -4.45 5.60
C GLU A 73 14.86 -2.96 5.77
N GLY A 74 14.63 -2.24 4.67
CA GLY A 74 14.25 -0.81 4.76
C GLY A 74 12.93 -0.57 5.50
N GLY A 75 11.98 -1.50 5.42
CA GLY A 75 10.74 -1.42 6.22
C GLY A 75 10.98 -1.68 7.70
N ILE A 76 11.91 -2.58 8.03
CA ILE A 76 12.32 -2.88 9.40
C ILE A 76 13.04 -1.67 10.02
N GLU A 77 13.97 -1.05 9.30
CA GLU A 77 14.64 0.18 9.75
C GLU A 77 13.64 1.30 10.04
N VAL A 78 12.61 1.46 9.20
CA VAL A 78 11.54 2.43 9.45
C VAL A 78 10.78 2.09 10.72
N LEU A 79 10.42 0.83 10.96
CA LEU A 79 9.77 0.43 12.22
C LEU A 79 10.63 0.74 13.44
N GLN A 80 11.92 0.41 13.40
CA GLN A 80 12.87 0.69 14.48
C GLN A 80 13.03 2.20 14.72
N SER A 81 13.10 3.00 13.65
CA SER A 81 13.16 4.47 13.74
C SER A 81 11.92 5.09 14.37
N LEU A 82 10.77 4.41 14.25
CA LEU A 82 9.50 4.77 14.88
C LEU A 82 9.39 4.20 16.31
N GLY A 83 10.46 3.64 16.87
CA GLY A 83 10.52 3.08 18.21
C GLY A 83 9.66 1.83 18.37
N PHE A 84 9.50 1.02 17.31
CA PHE A 84 8.82 -0.27 17.40
C PHE A 84 9.82 -1.34 17.87
N ASP A 85 9.42 -2.10 18.90
CA ASP A 85 10.21 -3.21 19.42
C ASP A 85 9.93 -4.50 18.64
N LEU A 86 10.94 -5.01 17.94
CA LEU A 86 10.84 -6.20 17.10
C LEU A 86 10.81 -7.50 17.91
N GLU A 87 11.34 -7.50 19.14
CA GLU A 87 11.36 -8.69 19.99
C GLU A 87 10.04 -8.90 20.75
N ARG A 88 9.11 -7.95 20.58
CA ARG A 88 7.80 -7.98 21.22
C ARG A 88 6.91 -9.06 20.60
N ASN A 89 7.02 -10.28 21.12
CA ASN A 89 6.16 -11.40 20.73
C ASN A 89 4.79 -11.32 21.40
N ASN A 90 3.88 -10.56 20.78
CA ASN A 90 2.47 -10.55 21.14
C ASN A 90 1.56 -10.71 19.91
N ASN A 91 0.32 -11.16 20.16
CA ASN A 91 -0.65 -11.38 19.08
C ASN A 91 -1.05 -10.10 18.33
N THR A 92 -0.73 -8.92 18.88
CA THR A 92 -1.04 -7.61 18.32
C THR A 92 0.11 -6.98 17.54
N ALA A 93 1.31 -7.59 17.54
CA ALA A 93 2.53 -6.99 17.00
C ALA A 93 2.39 -6.68 15.51
N HIS A 94 1.76 -7.59 14.76
CA HIS A 94 1.42 -7.37 13.36
C HIS A 94 0.60 -6.09 13.14
N ASP A 95 -0.50 -5.92 13.88
CA ASP A 95 -1.44 -4.83 13.63
C ASP A 95 -0.86 -3.49 14.10
N GLU A 96 -0.07 -3.50 15.18
CA GLU A 96 0.65 -2.31 15.65
C GLU A 96 1.75 -1.88 14.67
N ALA A 97 2.56 -2.82 14.18
CA ALA A 97 3.59 -2.54 13.16
C ALA A 97 2.96 -1.97 11.88
N LEU A 98 1.87 -2.59 11.40
CA LEU A 98 1.15 -2.13 10.22
C LEU A 98 0.58 -0.72 10.42
N LYS A 99 0.06 -0.40 11.61
CA LYS A 99 -0.45 0.94 11.94
C LYS A 99 0.67 1.99 11.88
N ARG A 100 1.86 1.69 12.39
CA ARG A 100 3.02 2.60 12.34
C ARG A 100 3.50 2.81 10.91
N LEU A 101 3.60 1.74 10.12
CA LEU A 101 3.96 1.82 8.70
C LEU A 101 2.96 2.66 7.90
N LYS A 102 1.66 2.46 8.14
CA LYS A 102 0.60 3.32 7.55
C LYS A 102 0.80 4.79 7.93
N GLY A 103 1.02 5.09 9.21
CA GLY A 103 1.28 6.47 9.64
C GLY A 103 2.50 7.11 9.00
N HIS A 104 3.52 6.31 8.67
CA HIS A 104 4.72 6.79 7.99
C HIS A 104 4.51 7.01 6.49
N TYR A 105 3.99 6.01 5.77
CA TYR A 105 3.89 6.01 4.31
C TYR A 105 2.58 6.59 3.77
N GLU A 106 1.48 6.54 4.52
CA GLU A 106 0.19 7.09 4.12
C GLU A 106 0.02 8.57 4.51
N LYS A 107 1.11 9.29 4.82
CA LYS A 107 1.04 10.74 5.02
C LYS A 107 0.33 11.36 3.82
N THR A 108 -0.83 11.93 4.08
CA THR A 108 -1.69 12.53 3.07
C THR A 108 -0.95 13.70 2.44
N GLU A 109 -0.75 13.60 1.13
CA GLU A 109 -0.25 14.72 0.35
C GLU A 109 -1.17 15.92 0.55
N ASN A 110 -0.59 17.09 0.83
CA ASN A 110 -1.36 18.32 0.93
C ASN A 110 -2.10 18.56 -0.39
N ILE A 111 -3.38 18.91 -0.34
CA ILE A 111 -4.22 19.17 -1.51
C ILE A 111 -3.56 20.15 -2.48
N HIS A 112 -2.82 21.15 -1.98
CA HIS A 112 -2.07 22.09 -2.82
C HIS A 112 -0.95 21.41 -3.63
N VAL A 113 -0.24 20.45 -3.05
CA VAL A 113 0.80 19.68 -3.74
C VAL A 113 0.17 18.76 -4.78
N ALA A 114 -0.94 18.11 -4.44
CA ALA A 114 -1.70 17.29 -5.39
C ALA A 114 -2.22 18.11 -6.58
N TRP A 115 -2.71 19.34 -6.33
CA TRP A 115 -3.12 20.28 -7.38
C TRP A 115 -1.96 20.72 -8.28
N VAL A 116 -0.81 21.09 -7.69
CA VAL A 116 0.37 21.48 -8.46
C VAL A 116 0.85 20.32 -9.32
N LYS A 117 0.92 19.10 -8.78
CA LYS A 117 1.27 17.90 -9.56
C LYS A 117 0.30 17.68 -10.71
N ALA A 118 -1.01 17.79 -10.47
CA ALA A 118 -2.00 17.65 -11.53
C ALA A 118 -1.87 18.71 -12.62
N ALA A 119 -1.58 19.96 -12.24
CA ALA A 119 -1.38 21.07 -13.17
C ALA A 119 -0.07 20.95 -13.98
N THR A 120 0.94 20.24 -13.46
CA THR A 120 2.24 20.04 -14.12
C THR A 120 2.39 18.68 -14.81
N LEU A 121 1.34 17.83 -14.79
CA LEU A 121 1.31 16.56 -15.50
C LEU A 121 1.47 16.78 -17.01
N SER A 122 2.63 16.43 -17.53
CA SER A 122 2.91 16.33 -18.96
C SER A 122 3.14 14.87 -19.35
N GLN A 123 2.90 14.56 -20.62
CA GLN A 123 3.24 13.26 -21.18
C GLN A 123 4.77 13.11 -21.17
N THR A 124 5.23 12.01 -20.61
CA THR A 124 6.65 11.71 -20.48
C THR A 124 7.17 11.21 -21.84
N CYS A 125 8.43 11.49 -22.17
CA CYS A 125 9.01 11.01 -23.43
C CYS A 125 8.98 9.48 -23.48
N GLY A 126 8.34 8.90 -24.50
CA GLY A 126 8.18 7.45 -24.66
C GLY A 126 7.02 6.83 -23.87
N GLU A 127 6.22 7.62 -23.16
CA GLU A 127 4.97 7.18 -22.53
C GLU A 127 3.87 7.05 -23.58
N ASP A 128 3.16 5.93 -23.58
CA ASP A 128 2.01 5.74 -24.46
C ASP A 128 0.85 6.68 -24.08
N GLU A 129 0.06 7.10 -25.08
CA GLU A 129 -1.04 8.04 -24.86
C GLU A 129 -2.08 7.47 -23.88
N LEU A 130 -2.34 6.16 -23.94
CA LEU A 130 -3.29 5.50 -23.05
C LEU A 130 -2.79 5.45 -21.60
N GLU A 131 -1.48 5.20 -21.42
CA GLU A 131 -0.83 5.23 -20.11
C GLU A 131 -0.86 6.65 -19.51
N TYR A 132 -0.61 7.67 -20.33
CA TYR A 132 -0.73 9.07 -19.94
C TYR A 132 -2.15 9.42 -19.48
N LEU A 133 -3.17 9.07 -20.26
CA LEU A 133 -4.58 9.33 -19.93
C LEU A 133 -5.00 8.63 -18.63
N LEU A 134 -4.60 7.36 -18.44
CA LEU A 134 -4.83 6.63 -17.19
C LEU A 134 -4.18 7.30 -15.98
N ARG A 135 -2.96 7.83 -16.15
CA ARG A 135 -2.24 8.54 -15.08
C ARG A 135 -2.91 9.86 -14.71
N VAL A 136 -3.40 10.60 -15.71
CA VAL A 136 -4.16 11.86 -15.52
C VAL A 136 -5.49 11.58 -14.83
N GLU A 137 -6.25 10.57 -15.28
CA GLU A 137 -7.53 10.20 -14.67
C GLU A 137 -7.37 9.73 -13.22
N LYS A 138 -6.32 8.97 -12.92
CA LYS A 138 -6.01 8.56 -11.55
C LYS A 138 -5.72 9.76 -10.65
N HIS A 139 -5.05 10.80 -11.15
CA HIS A 139 -4.80 12.03 -10.39
C HIS A 139 -6.05 12.89 -10.23
N SER A 140 -6.91 12.96 -11.24
CA SER A 140 -8.14 13.76 -11.17
C SER A 140 -9.14 13.19 -10.14
N ARG A 141 -9.28 11.86 -10.09
CA ARG A 141 -10.11 11.18 -9.07
C ARG A 141 -9.65 11.45 -7.64
N LYS A 142 -8.34 11.54 -7.40
CA LYS A 142 -7.78 11.86 -6.07
C LYS A 142 -8.12 13.28 -5.60
N LEU A 143 -8.35 14.20 -6.53
CA LEU A 143 -8.70 15.58 -6.24
C LEU A 143 -10.22 15.80 -6.10
N GLY A 144 -11.03 14.73 -6.25
CA GLY A 144 -12.48 14.81 -6.08
C GLY A 144 -13.24 15.38 -7.27
N PHE A 145 -12.61 15.51 -8.45
CA PHE A 145 -13.27 16.09 -9.64
C PHE A 145 -14.40 15.23 -10.24
N VAL A 146 -14.68 14.05 -9.70
CA VAL A 146 -15.60 13.06 -10.29
C VAL A 146 -16.98 13.05 -9.64
N GLU A 147 -17.20 13.79 -8.54
CA GLU A 147 -18.53 13.96 -7.97
C GLU A 147 -18.97 15.42 -8.04
N GLY A 148 -19.69 15.75 -9.13
CA GLY A 148 -20.68 16.83 -9.13
C GLY A 148 -20.15 18.26 -9.03
N ALA A 149 -19.32 18.70 -9.98
CA ALA A 149 -19.34 20.05 -10.57
C ALA A 149 -18.10 20.23 -11.46
N ASP A 150 -18.29 20.78 -12.66
CA ASP A 150 -17.26 21.54 -13.37
C ASP A 150 -16.07 20.79 -14.02
N VAL A 151 -16.26 19.56 -14.53
CA VAL A 151 -15.28 18.96 -15.47
C VAL A 151 -15.09 19.84 -16.73
N GLU A 152 -16.14 20.55 -17.19
CA GLU A 152 -16.06 21.51 -18.30
C GLU A 152 -15.30 22.80 -17.93
N ASN A 153 -15.53 23.35 -16.74
CA ASN A 153 -14.80 24.53 -16.25
C ASN A 153 -13.32 24.23 -15.98
N LEU A 154 -12.99 22.98 -15.61
CA LEU A 154 -11.62 22.53 -15.45
C LEU A 154 -10.88 22.50 -16.79
N ARG A 155 -11.46 21.92 -17.85
CA ARG A 155 -10.88 21.97 -19.21
C ARG A 155 -10.68 23.41 -19.69
N GLY A 156 -11.64 24.30 -19.43
CA GLY A 156 -11.54 25.73 -19.75
C GLY A 156 -10.39 26.43 -19.00
N ARG A 157 -10.21 26.15 -17.71
CA ARG A 157 -9.11 26.70 -16.91
C ARG A 157 -7.73 26.15 -17.28
N PHE A 158 -7.65 24.87 -17.68
CA PHE A 158 -6.44 24.26 -18.23
C PHE A 158 -6.02 24.90 -19.57
N ALA A 159 -6.97 25.21 -20.44
CA ALA A 159 -6.68 25.93 -21.69
C ALA A 159 -6.16 27.36 -21.42
N ILE A 160 -6.73 28.07 -20.44
CA ILE A 160 -6.35 29.45 -20.10
C ILE A 160 -4.95 29.54 -19.47
N SER A 161 -4.53 28.56 -18.66
CA SER A 161 -3.19 28.57 -18.04
C SER A 161 -2.06 28.20 -19.01
N MET A 162 -2.36 27.49 -20.10
CA MET A 162 -1.39 27.14 -21.15
C MET A 162 -1.27 28.20 -22.26
N VAL A 163 -2.26 29.07 -22.42
CA VAL A 163 -2.27 30.14 -23.44
C VAL A 163 -1.56 31.43 -22.95
N LYS A 164 -1.33 31.59 -21.63
CA LYS A 164 -0.51 32.68 -21.08
C LYS A 164 0.94 32.22 -20.85
N ARG A 165 1.69 32.03 -21.93
CA ARG A 165 3.15 32.15 -21.96
C ARG A 165 3.56 32.96 -23.16
#